data_AF-A0A6H5G691-F1
#
_entry.id   AF-A0A6H5G691-F1
#
_cell.length_a   1.000
_cell.length_b   1.000
_cell.length_c   1.000
_cell.angle_alpha   90.00
_cell.angle_beta   90.00
_cell.angle_gamma   90.00
#
_symmetry.space_group_name_H-M   'P 1'
#
loop_
_entity.id
_entity.type
_entity.pdbx_description
1 polymer ?
#
loop_
_entity_poly.entity_id
_entity_poly.type
_entity_poly.pdbx_seq_one_letter_code
_entity_poly.pdbx_strand_id
1 'polypeptide(L)'
;MVNGAGLAMATMDIIKLHGGQPANFLDVGGGVNEGQVHKAFEILTSDPNVKSILVNVFGGIVNCATIANGIIKATKSLQLK
;
A
#
# COMPACT_ATOMS: atom_id res chain seq x y z
N MET A 1 -1.54 -1.62 -0.45
CA MET A 1 -0.08 -1.60 -0.28
C MET A 1 0.29 -2.45 0.92
N VAL A 2 1.31 -3.30 0.78
CA VAL A 2 1.76 -4.26 1.81
C VAL A 2 3.28 -4.37 1.80
N ASN A 3 3.90 -4.95 2.84
CA ASN A 3 5.37 -5.13 2.92
C ASN A 3 5.80 -6.61 3.08
N GLY A 4 5.26 -7.47 2.25
CA GLY A 4 5.68 -8.86 2.10
C GLY A 4 4.68 -9.68 1.29
N ALA A 5 5.17 -10.56 0.43
CA ALA A 5 4.35 -11.37 -0.46
C ALA A 5 3.28 -12.21 0.28
N GLY A 6 3.62 -12.83 1.41
CA GLY A 6 2.65 -13.60 2.21
C GLY A 6 1.54 -12.72 2.80
N LEU A 7 1.90 -11.52 3.26
CA LEU A 7 0.95 -10.54 3.77
C LEU A 7 0.06 -10.02 2.64
N ALA A 8 0.63 -9.82 1.45
CA ALA A 8 -0.10 -9.43 0.24
C ALA A 8 -1.22 -10.43 -0.08
N MET A 9 -0.84 -11.70 -0.27
CA MET A 9 -1.77 -12.75 -0.66
C MET A 9 -2.87 -12.95 0.39
N ALA A 10 -2.50 -13.00 1.68
CA ALA A 10 -3.46 -13.13 2.77
C ALA A 10 -4.43 -11.93 2.83
N THR A 11 -3.95 -10.71 2.58
CA THR A 11 -4.81 -9.52 2.54
C THR A 11 -5.83 -9.59 1.40
N MET A 12 -5.38 -10.03 0.21
CA MET A 12 -6.25 -10.19 -0.95
C MET A 12 -7.32 -11.26 -0.72
N ASP A 13 -6.93 -12.39 -0.10
CA ASP A 13 -7.84 -13.46 0.27
C ASP A 13 -8.88 -12.99 1.29
N ILE A 14 -8.47 -12.23 2.32
CA ILE A 14 -9.39 -11.65 3.31
C ILE A 14 -10.40 -10.71 2.64
N ILE A 15 -9.97 -9.84 1.72
CA ILE A 15 -10.87 -8.95 0.98
C ILE A 15 -11.89 -9.77 0.20
N LYS A 16 -11.43 -10.82 -0.49
CA LYS A 16 -12.28 -11.68 -1.31
C LYS A 16 -13.26 -12.51 -0.49
N LEU A 17 -12.83 -13.01 0.66
CA LEU A 17 -13.65 -13.74 1.62
C LEU A 17 -14.85 -12.91 2.12
N HIS A 18 -14.67 -11.59 2.24
CA HIS A 18 -15.71 -10.65 2.67
C HIS A 18 -16.47 -10.00 1.49
N GLY A 19 -16.39 -10.60 0.29
CA GLY A 19 -17.15 -10.16 -0.89
C GLY A 19 -16.57 -8.96 -1.63
N GLY A 20 -15.38 -8.48 -1.24
CA GLY A 20 -14.66 -7.44 -1.96
C GLY A 20 -13.91 -7.98 -3.18
N GLN A 21 -13.58 -7.10 -4.12
CA GLN A 21 -12.71 -7.41 -5.24
C GLN A 21 -11.53 -6.43 -5.23
N PRO A 22 -10.32 -6.89 -4.90
CA PRO A 22 -9.14 -6.04 -4.99
C PRO A 22 -8.92 -5.58 -6.43
N ALA A 23 -8.73 -4.28 -6.63
CA ALA A 23 -8.42 -3.71 -7.95
C ALA A 23 -6.98 -4.06 -8.38
N ASN A 24 -6.04 -3.87 -7.47
CA ASN A 24 -4.63 -4.20 -7.65
C ASN A 24 -3.95 -4.43 -6.29
N PHE A 25 -2.68 -4.82 -6.32
CA PHE A 25 -1.84 -4.91 -5.13
C PHE A 25 -0.42 -4.43 -5.46
N LEU A 26 0.28 -3.98 -4.43
CA LEU A 26 1.69 -3.58 -4.53
C LEU A 26 2.39 -3.94 -3.23
N ASP A 27 3.45 -4.73 -3.38
CA ASP A 27 4.34 -5.15 -2.31
C ASP A 27 5.60 -4.26 -2.27
N VAL A 28 5.90 -3.70 -1.10
CA VAL A 28 7.09 -2.88 -0.87
C VAL A 28 8.11 -3.66 -0.02
N GLY A 29 9.36 -3.68 -0.48
CA GLY A 29 10.43 -4.42 0.19
C GLY A 29 10.79 -3.89 1.58
N GLY A 30 11.57 -4.69 2.33
CA GLY A 30 11.96 -4.41 3.72
C GLY A 30 12.68 -3.07 3.96
N GLY A 31 13.46 -2.61 2.97
CA GLY A 31 14.26 -1.37 3.03
C GLY A 31 13.61 -0.17 2.35
N VAL A 32 12.28 -0.14 2.25
CA VAL A 32 11.55 0.92 1.55
C VAL A 32 11.75 2.30 2.19
N ASN A 33 12.01 3.31 1.36
CA ASN A 33 12.09 4.71 1.79
C ASN A 33 10.82 5.51 1.42
N GLU A 34 10.69 6.74 1.94
CA GLU A 34 9.50 7.58 1.73
C GLU A 34 9.21 7.86 0.24
N GLY A 35 10.25 8.01 -0.59
CA GLY A 35 10.09 8.24 -2.03
C GLY A 35 9.54 7.02 -2.76
N GLN A 36 9.94 5.83 -2.36
CA GLN A 36 9.39 4.58 -2.87
C GLN A 36 7.93 4.39 -2.44
N VAL A 37 7.56 4.78 -1.21
CA VAL A 37 6.15 4.79 -0.78
C VAL A 37 5.34 5.77 -1.63
N HIS A 38 5.87 6.95 -1.91
CA HIS A 38 5.22 7.90 -2.80
C HIS A 38 4.99 7.32 -4.20
N LYS A 39 6.02 6.71 -4.79
CA LYS A 39 5.92 6.07 -6.11
C LYS A 39 4.94 4.90 -6.12
N ALA A 40 4.87 4.14 -5.03
CA ALA A 40 3.89 3.07 -4.87
C ALA A 40 2.47 3.62 -4.91
N PHE A 41 2.19 4.75 -4.25
CA PHE A 41 0.89 5.40 -4.33
C PHE A 41 0.58 5.90 -5.74
N GLU A 42 1.54 6.53 -6.43
CA GLU A 42 1.34 6.93 -7.84
C GLU A 42 0.92 5.75 -8.72
N ILE A 43 1.59 4.59 -8.58
CA ILE A 43 1.29 3.37 -9.34
C ILE A 43 -0.09 2.80 -8.97
N LEU A 44 -0.41 2.76 -7.68
CA LEU A 44 -1.72 2.27 -7.23
C LEU A 44 -2.85 3.16 -7.75
N THR A 45 -2.67 4.49 -7.71
CA THR A 45 -3.69 5.46 -8.10
C THR A 45 -3.79 5.68 -9.61
N SER A 46 -2.84 5.17 -10.41
CA SER A 46 -2.93 5.25 -11.87
C SER A 46 -3.95 4.27 -12.45
N ASP A 47 -4.34 3.25 -11.68
CA ASP A 47 -5.41 2.32 -12.02
C ASP A 47 -6.78 2.96 -11.73
N PRO A 48 -7.61 3.21 -12.77
CA PRO A 48 -8.90 3.87 -12.60
C PRO A 48 -9.92 3.03 -11.80
N ASN A 49 -9.65 1.75 -11.55
CA ASN A 49 -10.53 0.89 -10.75
C ASN A 49 -10.30 1.04 -9.23
N VAL A 50 -9.23 1.73 -8.81
CA VAL A 50 -8.92 1.93 -7.40
C VAL A 50 -9.82 2.98 -6.78
N LYS A 51 -10.67 2.53 -5.85
CA LYS A 51 -11.57 3.39 -5.05
C LYS A 51 -11.06 3.65 -3.64
N SER A 52 -10.20 2.77 -3.12
CA SER A 52 -9.66 2.85 -1.77
C SER A 52 -8.34 2.08 -1.72
N ILE A 53 -7.42 2.53 -0.87
CA ILE A 53 -6.12 1.88 -0.67
C ILE A 53 -6.07 1.33 0.76
N LEU A 54 -6.05 0.01 0.88
CA LEU A 54 -5.75 -0.66 2.15
C LEU A 54 -4.23 -0.75 2.33
N VAL A 55 -3.72 -0.19 3.42
CA VAL A 55 -2.31 -0.32 3.82
C VAL A 55 -2.21 -1.33 4.95
N ASN A 56 -1.58 -2.47 4.69
CA ASN A 56 -1.38 -3.53 5.69
C ASN A 56 0.12 -3.81 5.83
N VAL A 57 0.72 -3.34 6.93
CA VAL A 57 2.18 -3.34 7.11
C VAL A 57 2.54 -3.96 8.45
N PHE A 58 3.54 -4.83 8.45
CA PHE A 58 4.11 -5.44 9.64
C PHE A 58 5.47 -4.84 9.98
N GLY A 59 5.62 -4.35 11.22
CA GLY A 59 6.81 -3.67 11.73
C GLY A 59 7.93 -4.60 12.17
N GLY A 60 8.47 -5.40 11.25
CA GLY A 60 9.67 -6.23 11.48
C GLY A 60 10.94 -5.53 11.05
N ILE A 61 11.30 -5.69 9.77
CA ILE A 61 12.47 -5.04 9.14
C ILE A 61 12.14 -3.60 8.70
N VAL A 62 10.89 -3.37 8.32
CA VAL A 62 10.40 -2.05 7.88
C VAL A 62 10.26 -1.10 9.06
N ASN A 63 10.76 0.11 8.88
CA ASN A 63 10.45 1.22 9.78
C ASN A 63 9.05 1.78 9.45
N CYS A 64 8.08 1.52 10.35
CA CYS A 64 6.71 1.99 10.19
C CYS A 64 6.59 3.53 10.12
N ALA A 65 7.51 4.28 10.72
CA ALA A 65 7.51 5.74 10.64
C ALA A 65 7.84 6.22 9.21
N THR A 66 8.79 5.55 8.53
CA THR A 66 9.11 5.82 7.12
C THR A 66 7.90 5.59 6.23
N ILE A 67 7.15 4.50 6.46
CA ILE A 67 5.90 4.23 5.75
C ILE A 67 4.86 5.33 6.02
N ALA A 68 4.60 5.64 7.29
CA ALA A 68 3.59 6.63 7.68
C ALA A 68 3.89 8.01 7.09
N ASN A 69 5.14 8.46 7.18
CA ASN A 69 5.58 9.72 6.58
C ASN A 69 5.43 9.71 5.05
N GLY A 70 5.82 8.61 4.41
CA GLY A 70 5.65 8.42 2.98
C GLY A 70 4.19 8.51 2.55
N ILE A 71 3.27 7.90 3.30
CA ILE A 71 1.82 7.97 3.06
C ILE A 71 1.33 9.41 3.19
N ILE A 72 1.67 10.11 4.28
CA ILE A 72 1.25 11.51 4.50
C ILE A 72 1.74 12.42 3.37
N LYS A 73 2.98 12.24 2.92
CA LYS A 73 3.53 13.01 1.78
C LYS A 73 2.81 12.66 0.49
N ALA A 74 2.55 11.38 0.24
CA ALA A 74 1.86 10.92 -0.96
C ALA A 74 0.42 11.42 -1.03
N THR A 75 -0.36 11.31 0.05
CA THR A 75 -1.75 11.77 0.07
C THR A 75 -1.84 13.28 -0.15
N LYS A 76 -0.94 14.07 0.44
CA LYS A 76 -0.87 15.53 0.21
C LYS A 76 -0.50 15.86 -1.24
N SER A 77 0.53 15.22 -1.77
CA SER A 77 1.04 15.50 -3.12
C SER A 77 0.08 15.07 -4.22
N LEU A 78 -0.58 13.91 -4.05
CA LEU A 78 -1.53 13.34 -5.00
C LEU A 78 -2.97 13.81 -4.75
N GLN A 79 -3.18 14.67 -3.75
CA GLN A 79 -4.49 15.21 -3.35
C GLN A 79 -5.55 14.13 -3.11
N LEU A 80 -5.12 13.01 -2.51
CA LEU A 80 -6.00 11.91 -2.15
C LEU A 80 -6.87 12.33 -0.96
N LYS A 81 -8.17 12.02 -1.03
CA LYS A 81 -9.17 12.36 -0.01
C LYS A 81 -9.51 11.16 0.85
#